data_AF-A0A9X2VX85-F1
#
_entry.id   AF-A0A9X2VX85-F1
#
_cell.length_a   1.000
_cell.length_b   1.000
_cell.length_c   1.000
_cell.angle_alpha   90.00
_cell.angle_beta   90.00
_cell.angle_gamma   90.00
#
_symmetry.space_group_name_H-M   'P 1'
#
loop_
_entity.id
_entity.type
_entity.pdbx_description
1 polymer ?
#
loop_
_entity_poly.entity_id
_entity_poly.type
_entity_poly.pdbx_seq_one_letter_code
_entity_poly.pdbx_strand_id
1 'polypeptide(L)'
;MATLARADTVTELLDLAHLLWCGPDCAGDQHCTFLHYSRSSPAPAMPRAVRSRYNKDTADLFLLMGGDGYTPQTSQAHEIEFWSLLRSAVNLLDRDTPARLHYTDWSKKSAHTASELVVHSCRDTIQWMANWCGACFADQPTALHYVAFSVVCDDLCIPPLDLVHGHFRMYDRSVAALATALDTEGWGHDGVHVLLSLVRQYILQYVEKLTSEVHDQLNLGRNIWDALVYRTHTANTFGAVIAVARLSKTGPATQTWLMDSSICDAISMDLCKSALDVYQHDHHRPTAHRTSERHRRTAYHSIYLDLIDDLVSSGAPEPLVHFGRAGFLYVQLQERYQERRTGRRMALRQSILSRLHHLFGDANPTTSHTEDAFRAAQDTPLPAHTEFSSG
;
A
#
# COMPACT_ATOMS: atom_id res chain seq x y z
N MET A 1 7.41 6.92 -17.92
CA MET A 1 6.19 7.75 -17.84
C MET A 1 5.58 8.10 -19.18
N ALA A 2 6.35 8.61 -20.17
CA ALA A 2 5.80 8.96 -21.49
C ALA A 2 4.95 7.83 -22.12
N THR A 3 5.38 6.57 -22.03
CA THR A 3 4.62 5.41 -22.51
C THR A 3 3.25 5.27 -21.84
N LEU A 4 3.20 5.35 -20.51
CA LEU A 4 1.98 5.18 -19.70
C LEU A 4 1.00 6.34 -19.90
N ALA A 5 1.53 7.56 -20.10
CA ALA A 5 0.72 8.75 -20.35
C ALA A 5 -0.01 8.74 -21.71
N ARG A 6 0.25 7.76 -22.57
CA ARG A 6 -0.49 7.55 -23.83
C ARG A 6 -1.72 6.66 -23.65
N ALA A 7 -1.96 6.10 -22.47
CA ALA A 7 -3.17 5.34 -22.22
C ALA A 7 -4.37 6.29 -22.23
N ASP A 8 -5.39 5.96 -23.02
CA ASP A 8 -6.66 6.67 -23.07
C ASP A 8 -7.71 6.00 -22.16
N THR A 9 -7.47 4.74 -21.78
CA THR A 9 -8.34 3.95 -20.89
C THR A 9 -7.56 3.32 -19.74
N VAL A 10 -8.25 2.94 -18.66
CA VAL A 10 -7.64 2.24 -17.52
C VAL A 10 -7.21 0.82 -17.93
N THR A 11 -7.94 0.16 -18.84
CA THR A 11 -7.52 -1.12 -19.42
C THR A 11 -6.20 -1.00 -20.17
N GLU A 12 -6.05 0.01 -21.03
CA GLU A 12 -4.77 0.27 -21.71
C GLU A 12 -3.64 0.58 -20.73
N LEU A 13 -3.94 1.36 -19.67
CA LEU A 13 -2.96 1.67 -18.64
C LEU A 13 -2.49 0.40 -17.92
N LEU A 14 -3.40 -0.49 -17.57
CA LEU A 14 -3.11 -1.79 -16.96
C LEU A 14 -2.22 -2.65 -17.88
N ASP A 15 -2.58 -2.75 -19.16
CA ASP A 15 -1.85 -3.55 -20.13
C ASP A 15 -0.44 -2.99 -20.40
N LEU A 16 -0.29 -1.66 -20.50
CA LEU A 16 1.01 -1.01 -20.64
C LEU A 16 1.87 -1.18 -19.38
N ALA A 17 1.30 -1.03 -18.19
CA ALA A 17 2.03 -1.24 -16.93
C ALA A 17 2.50 -2.69 -16.80
N HIS A 18 1.65 -3.65 -17.16
CA HIS A 18 1.98 -5.07 -17.18
C HIS A 18 3.09 -5.38 -18.18
N LEU A 19 2.98 -4.88 -19.42
CA LEU A 19 3.99 -5.08 -20.47
C LEU A 19 5.35 -4.54 -20.04
N LEU A 20 5.38 -3.37 -19.40
CA LEU A 20 6.62 -2.76 -18.91
C LEU A 20 7.21 -3.52 -17.71
N TRP A 21 6.40 -4.23 -16.94
CA TRP A 21 6.86 -5.03 -15.79
C TRP A 21 7.34 -6.42 -16.20
N CYS A 22 6.53 -7.16 -16.94
CA CYS A 22 6.75 -8.58 -17.22
C CYS A 22 7.34 -8.85 -18.61
N GLY A 23 7.27 -7.90 -19.53
CA GLY A 23 7.57 -8.12 -20.94
C GLY A 23 6.40 -8.77 -21.72
N PRO A 24 6.55 -8.90 -23.05
CA PRO A 24 5.46 -9.32 -23.95
C PRO A 24 5.10 -10.80 -23.85
N ASP A 25 6.01 -11.65 -23.36
CA ASP A 25 5.85 -13.10 -23.31
C ASP A 25 5.13 -13.59 -22.03
N CYS A 26 4.72 -12.67 -21.16
CA CYS A 26 4.04 -13.01 -19.93
C CYS A 26 2.59 -13.44 -20.17
N ALA A 27 2.26 -14.68 -19.78
CA ALA A 27 0.94 -15.27 -19.98
C ALA A 27 -0.17 -14.68 -19.09
N GLY A 28 0.18 -13.86 -18.09
CA GLY A 28 -0.81 -13.31 -17.15
C GLY A 28 -1.46 -14.40 -16.29
N ASP A 29 -0.72 -15.43 -15.91
CA ASP A 29 -1.18 -16.50 -15.01
C ASP A 29 -0.59 -16.33 -13.60
N GLN A 30 -0.68 -17.38 -12.77
CA GLN A 30 -0.12 -17.41 -11.41
C GLN A 30 1.40 -17.21 -11.34
N HIS A 31 2.12 -17.27 -12.46
CA HIS A 31 3.56 -16.98 -12.55
C HIS A 31 3.86 -15.51 -12.89
N CYS A 32 2.84 -14.72 -13.24
CA CYS A 32 2.98 -13.29 -13.51
C CYS A 32 3.33 -12.51 -12.23
N THR A 33 4.55 -11.97 -12.16
CA THR A 33 5.03 -11.22 -10.98
C THR A 33 4.43 -9.83 -10.82
N PHE A 34 3.63 -9.37 -11.80
CA PHE A 34 2.92 -8.10 -11.69
C PHE A 34 1.73 -8.19 -10.72
N LEU A 35 1.06 -9.34 -10.60
CA LEU A 35 -0.04 -9.55 -9.65
C LEU A 35 0.24 -10.65 -8.63
N HIS A 36 1.07 -11.62 -8.97
CA HIS A 36 1.34 -12.79 -8.13
C HIS A 36 2.76 -12.78 -7.56
N TYR A 37 2.97 -13.56 -6.52
CA TYR A 37 4.28 -13.84 -5.96
C TYR A 37 4.39 -15.34 -5.68
N SER A 38 4.99 -16.05 -6.64
CA SER A 38 5.38 -17.45 -6.45
C SER A 38 6.62 -17.48 -5.57
N ARG A 39 6.41 -17.62 -4.26
CA ARG A 39 7.48 -17.59 -3.29
C ARG A 39 8.38 -18.81 -3.42
N SER A 40 9.69 -18.57 -3.38
CA SER A 40 10.70 -19.59 -3.12
C SER A 40 11.38 -19.27 -1.80
N SER A 41 11.48 -20.25 -0.90
CA SER A 41 12.21 -20.07 0.36
C SER A 41 13.65 -19.65 0.07
N PRO A 42 14.14 -18.54 0.63
CA PRO A 42 15.48 -18.09 0.37
C PRO A 42 16.50 -19.08 0.96
N ALA A 43 17.63 -19.24 0.28
CA ALA A 43 18.71 -20.08 0.78
C ALA A 43 19.24 -19.51 2.11
N PRO A 44 19.48 -20.35 3.13
CA PRO A 44 20.09 -19.89 4.39
C PRO A 44 21.47 -19.28 4.16
N ALA A 45 21.76 -18.20 4.89
CA ALA A 45 23.06 -17.54 4.91
C ALA A 45 23.40 -17.10 6.35
N MET A 46 24.48 -16.33 6.50
CA MET A 46 24.84 -15.77 7.80
C MET A 46 23.84 -14.66 8.17
N PRO A 47 23.10 -14.77 9.29
CA PRO A 47 22.16 -13.73 9.69
C PRO A 47 22.88 -12.40 9.92
N ARG A 48 22.33 -11.33 9.34
CA ARG A 48 22.82 -9.95 9.49
C ARG A 48 21.96 -9.10 10.43
N ALA A 49 20.81 -9.65 10.84
CA ALA A 49 19.87 -9.03 11.75
C ALA A 49 19.55 -9.99 12.90
N VAL A 50 19.12 -9.44 14.03
CA VAL A 50 18.71 -10.24 15.18
C VAL A 50 17.35 -10.87 14.89
N ARG A 51 17.20 -12.16 15.20
CA ARG A 51 15.90 -12.85 15.15
C ARG A 51 14.92 -12.16 16.09
N SER A 52 13.68 -11.98 15.65
CA SER A 52 12.64 -11.31 16.43
C SER A 52 12.40 -12.02 17.77
N ARG A 53 12.06 -11.27 18.82
CA ARG A 53 11.60 -11.84 20.10
C ARG A 53 10.20 -12.45 20.00
N TYR A 54 9.40 -11.93 19.07
CA TYR A 54 8.18 -12.57 18.60
C TYR A 54 8.51 -13.39 17.35
N ASN A 55 8.67 -14.70 17.55
CA ASN A 55 9.05 -15.70 16.54
C ASN A 55 8.26 -17.01 16.76
N LYS A 56 8.45 -18.01 15.89
CA LYS A 56 7.76 -19.30 15.93
C LYS A 56 7.82 -20.03 17.27
N ASP A 57 8.91 -19.86 18.03
CA ASP A 57 9.15 -20.55 19.31
C ASP A 57 8.48 -19.84 20.50
N THR A 58 7.95 -18.64 20.27
CA THR A 58 7.37 -17.77 21.30
C THR A 58 5.95 -17.32 20.96
N ALA A 59 5.43 -17.72 19.80
CA ALA A 59 4.19 -17.19 19.24
C ALA A 59 2.98 -17.46 20.14
N ASP A 60 2.98 -18.61 20.83
CA ASP A 60 1.97 -19.03 21.80
C ASP A 60 1.90 -18.14 23.05
N LEU A 61 2.94 -17.34 23.31
CA LEU A 61 2.98 -16.40 24.44
C LEU A 61 2.26 -15.07 24.14
N PHE A 62 1.95 -14.75 22.88
CA PHE A 62 1.46 -13.42 22.45
C PHE A 62 0.06 -13.48 21.81
N LEU A 63 -0.97 -13.58 22.64
CA LEU A 63 -2.36 -13.76 22.17
C LEU A 63 -3.09 -12.45 21.80
N LEU A 64 -2.53 -11.28 22.12
CA LEU A 64 -3.19 -9.97 21.92
C LEU A 64 -3.55 -9.71 20.45
N MET A 65 -2.76 -10.24 19.52
CA MET A 65 -2.93 -10.06 18.09
C MET A 65 -3.92 -11.07 17.47
N GLY A 66 -4.57 -11.89 18.32
CA GLY A 66 -5.54 -12.93 17.97
C GLY A 66 -4.94 -14.19 17.33
N GLY A 67 -5.69 -15.28 17.32
CA GLY A 67 -5.22 -16.58 16.82
C GLY A 67 -4.75 -17.54 17.94
N ASP A 68 -4.42 -18.77 17.55
CA ASP A 68 -4.01 -19.86 18.47
C ASP A 68 -2.49 -20.06 18.50
N GLY A 69 -1.73 -18.99 18.26
CA GLY A 69 -0.28 -19.04 18.08
C GLY A 69 0.13 -19.36 16.64
N TYR A 70 1.16 -20.19 16.47
CA TYR A 70 1.76 -20.54 15.19
C TYR A 70 1.23 -21.88 14.66
N THR A 71 0.76 -21.88 13.41
CA THR A 71 0.40 -23.10 12.66
C THR A 71 1.41 -23.32 11.53
N PRO A 72 2.27 -24.35 11.62
CA PRO A 72 3.25 -24.61 10.58
C PRO A 72 2.58 -24.97 9.25
N GLN A 73 3.29 -24.70 8.15
CA GLN A 73 2.86 -25.08 6.80
C GLN A 73 1.54 -24.41 6.37
N THR A 74 1.27 -23.20 6.87
CA THR A 74 0.17 -22.39 6.34
C THR A 74 0.41 -22.14 4.84
N SER A 75 -0.59 -22.42 4.00
CA SER A 75 -0.47 -22.35 2.55
C SER A 75 -0.07 -20.95 2.05
N GLN A 76 0.91 -20.90 1.16
CA GLN A 76 1.42 -19.71 0.47
C GLN A 76 1.30 -19.88 -1.05
N ALA A 77 0.16 -20.42 -1.50
CA ALA A 77 -0.13 -20.72 -2.89
C ALA A 77 -1.27 -19.85 -3.43
N HIS A 78 -1.17 -19.46 -4.69
CA HIS A 78 -2.23 -18.74 -5.40
C HIS A 78 -3.34 -19.71 -5.81
N GLU A 79 -4.58 -19.37 -5.48
CA GLU A 79 -5.79 -20.10 -5.87
C GLU A 79 -6.75 -19.24 -6.71
N ILE A 80 -6.62 -17.91 -6.64
CA ILE A 80 -7.50 -16.96 -7.31
C ILE A 80 -6.88 -16.47 -8.62
N GLU A 81 -7.66 -16.48 -9.70
CA GLU A 81 -7.27 -15.89 -10.98
C GLU A 81 -7.48 -14.36 -10.96
N PHE A 82 -6.51 -13.63 -10.39
CA PHE A 82 -6.63 -12.18 -10.20
C PHE A 82 -6.85 -11.38 -11.49
N TRP A 83 -6.28 -11.84 -12.60
CA TRP A 83 -6.39 -11.16 -13.88
C TRP A 83 -7.82 -11.03 -14.37
N SER A 84 -8.62 -12.10 -14.26
CA SER A 84 -10.05 -12.07 -14.63
C SER A 84 -10.84 -11.08 -13.77
N LEU A 85 -10.62 -11.08 -12.45
CA LEU A 85 -11.28 -10.14 -11.53
C LEU A 85 -10.91 -8.70 -11.84
N LEU A 86 -9.61 -8.43 -12.00
CA LEU A 86 -9.12 -7.09 -12.28
C LEU A 86 -9.60 -6.60 -13.64
N ARG A 87 -9.52 -7.43 -14.69
CA ARG A 87 -10.01 -7.09 -16.04
C ARG A 87 -11.50 -6.77 -16.03
N SER A 88 -12.30 -7.54 -15.31
CA SER A 88 -13.74 -7.27 -15.18
C SER A 88 -14.00 -5.91 -14.55
N ALA A 89 -13.27 -5.57 -13.47
CA ALA A 89 -13.41 -4.29 -12.79
C ALA A 89 -12.92 -3.10 -13.62
N VAL A 90 -11.76 -3.19 -14.29
CA VAL A 90 -11.27 -2.07 -15.15
C VAL A 90 -12.10 -1.89 -16.41
N ASN A 91 -12.68 -2.97 -16.96
CA ASN A 91 -13.64 -2.88 -18.06
C ASN A 91 -14.93 -2.17 -17.65
N LEU A 92 -15.34 -2.27 -16.38
CA LEU A 92 -16.46 -1.51 -15.84
C LEU A 92 -16.08 -0.04 -15.70
N LEU A 93 -14.85 0.24 -15.23
CA LEU A 93 -14.31 1.60 -15.18
C LEU A 93 -14.36 2.28 -16.55
N ASP A 94 -13.87 1.64 -17.61
CA ASP A 94 -13.78 2.28 -18.92
C ASP A 94 -15.14 2.52 -19.60
N ARG A 95 -16.17 1.74 -19.25
CA ARG A 95 -17.50 1.85 -19.86
C ARG A 95 -18.42 2.83 -19.16
N ASP A 96 -18.33 2.87 -17.84
CA ASP A 96 -19.29 3.55 -16.98
C ASP A 96 -18.56 4.29 -15.86
N THR A 97 -17.40 4.92 -16.18
CA THR A 97 -16.60 5.64 -15.18
C THR A 97 -17.54 6.58 -14.46
N PRO A 98 -17.93 6.29 -13.21
CA PRO A 98 -18.95 7.09 -12.63
C PRO A 98 -18.17 8.28 -12.08
N ALA A 99 -18.21 9.41 -12.80
CA ALA A 99 -17.53 10.66 -12.45
C ALA A 99 -17.74 11.03 -10.96
N ARG A 100 -18.82 10.52 -10.35
CA ARG A 100 -19.12 10.56 -8.92
C ARG A 100 -18.05 10.00 -7.97
N LEU A 101 -17.14 9.12 -8.41
CA LEU A 101 -16.07 8.59 -7.56
C LEU A 101 -14.82 9.46 -7.58
N HIS A 102 -14.65 10.31 -8.60
CA HIS A 102 -13.44 11.10 -8.80
C HIS A 102 -13.30 12.09 -7.65
N TYR A 103 -12.12 12.11 -7.04
CA TYR A 103 -11.75 13.03 -5.97
C TYR A 103 -12.72 13.00 -4.78
N THR A 104 -13.32 11.86 -4.47
CA THR A 104 -14.15 11.68 -3.26
C THR A 104 -13.28 11.50 -2.00
N ASP A 105 -13.81 11.89 -0.84
CA ASP A 105 -13.18 11.71 0.49
C ASP A 105 -13.37 10.26 0.99
N TRP A 106 -12.27 9.53 1.11
CA TRP A 106 -12.19 8.17 1.67
C TRP A 106 -11.53 8.12 3.05
N SER A 107 -11.12 9.27 3.57
CA SER A 107 -10.50 9.39 4.89
C SER A 107 -11.46 9.08 6.04
N LYS A 108 -12.78 9.16 5.78
CA LYS A 108 -13.88 9.01 6.77
C LYS A 108 -13.77 9.98 7.94
N LYS A 109 -13.19 11.15 7.68
CA LYS A 109 -12.96 12.21 8.68
C LYS A 109 -13.58 13.55 8.24
N SER A 110 -14.45 13.51 7.22
CA SER A 110 -15.23 14.65 6.72
C SER A 110 -14.38 15.85 6.33
N ALA A 111 -13.38 15.63 5.48
CA ALA A 111 -12.53 16.72 5.01
C ALA A 111 -13.32 17.72 4.17
N HIS A 112 -13.00 19.01 4.31
CA HIS A 112 -13.70 20.09 3.62
C HIS A 112 -13.07 20.44 2.28
N THR A 113 -11.80 20.09 2.06
CA THR A 113 -11.04 20.38 0.84
C THR A 113 -10.14 19.21 0.48
N ALA A 114 -9.77 19.09 -0.80
CA ALA A 114 -8.76 18.11 -1.20
C ALA A 114 -7.38 18.46 -0.61
N SER A 115 -7.08 19.75 -0.47
CA SER A 115 -5.86 20.27 0.13
C SER A 115 -5.68 19.76 1.55
N GLU A 116 -6.75 19.76 2.36
CA GLU A 116 -6.72 19.21 3.71
C GLU A 116 -6.27 17.75 3.69
N LEU A 117 -6.87 16.91 2.83
CA LEU A 117 -6.49 15.51 2.69
C LEU A 117 -5.03 15.34 2.28
N VAL A 118 -4.54 16.16 1.34
CA VAL A 118 -3.14 16.09 0.87
C VAL A 118 -2.16 16.51 1.96
N VAL A 119 -2.42 17.60 2.69
CA VAL A 119 -1.53 18.05 3.78
C VAL A 119 -1.44 16.98 4.87
N HIS A 120 -2.57 16.40 5.27
CA HIS A 120 -2.60 15.30 6.23
C HIS A 120 -1.88 14.05 5.71
N SER A 121 -2.04 13.70 4.43
CA SER A 121 -1.31 12.59 3.80
C SER A 121 0.20 12.82 3.78
N CYS A 122 0.65 14.05 3.54
CA CYS A 122 2.07 14.42 3.60
C CYS A 122 2.62 14.38 5.04
N ARG A 123 1.84 14.78 6.05
CA ARG A 123 2.22 14.55 7.46
C ARG A 123 2.40 13.06 7.71
N ASP A 124 1.41 12.26 7.31
CA ASP A 124 1.42 10.82 7.54
C ASP A 124 2.64 10.18 6.87
N THR A 125 3.02 10.67 5.69
CA THR A 125 4.23 10.29 4.97
C THR A 125 5.50 10.61 5.74
N ILE A 126 5.62 11.81 6.34
CA ILE A 126 6.78 12.16 7.17
C ILE A 126 6.89 11.23 8.37
N GLN A 127 5.78 10.98 9.07
CA GLN A 127 5.77 10.09 10.24
C GLN A 127 6.06 8.64 9.84
N TRP A 128 5.55 8.18 8.68
CA TRP A 128 5.89 6.90 8.09
C TRP A 128 7.39 6.84 7.80
N MET A 129 7.93 7.72 6.94
CA MET A 129 9.35 7.68 6.59
C MET A 129 10.28 7.72 7.82
N ALA A 130 9.92 8.50 8.86
CA ALA A 130 10.66 8.54 10.11
C ALA A 130 10.64 7.22 10.89
N ASN A 131 9.54 6.45 10.86
CA ASN A 131 9.45 5.15 11.53
C ASN A 131 10.33 4.07 10.86
N TRP A 132 10.42 4.06 9.52
CA TRP A 132 11.21 3.06 8.79
C TRP A 132 12.67 3.48 8.57
N CYS A 133 12.94 4.76 8.37
CA CYS A 133 14.29 5.26 8.04
C CYS A 133 14.96 5.99 9.21
N GLY A 134 14.24 6.29 10.30
CA GLY A 134 14.79 7.06 11.42
C GLY A 134 15.23 8.46 10.99
N ALA A 135 16.46 8.84 11.34
CA ALA A 135 16.97 10.19 11.08
C ALA A 135 17.17 10.52 9.59
N CYS A 136 17.38 9.51 8.72
CA CYS A 136 17.63 9.72 7.28
C CYS A 136 16.35 9.81 6.44
N PHE A 137 15.18 9.92 7.07
CA PHE A 137 13.87 9.91 6.40
C PHE A 137 13.69 10.96 5.29
N ALA A 138 14.47 12.03 5.32
CA ALA A 138 14.42 13.13 4.37
C ALA A 138 15.71 13.31 3.55
N ASP A 139 16.68 12.39 3.66
CA ASP A 139 17.98 12.52 2.98
C ASP A 139 17.84 12.44 1.44
N GLN A 140 16.80 11.75 0.95
CA GLN A 140 16.42 11.73 -0.47
C GLN A 140 14.96 12.20 -0.61
N PRO A 141 14.71 13.49 -0.89
CA PRO A 141 13.37 14.05 -1.01
C PRO A 141 12.48 13.33 -2.04
N THR A 142 13.06 12.79 -3.11
CA THR A 142 12.33 12.03 -4.14
C THR A 142 11.69 10.76 -3.58
N ALA A 143 12.36 10.07 -2.65
CA ALA A 143 11.78 8.91 -1.95
C ALA A 143 10.57 9.32 -1.07
N LEU A 144 10.69 10.44 -0.35
CA LEU A 144 9.60 11.01 0.44
C LEU A 144 8.40 11.38 -0.46
N HIS A 145 8.63 12.04 -1.60
CA HIS A 145 7.56 12.41 -2.53
C HIS A 145 6.91 11.18 -3.16
N TYR A 146 7.69 10.15 -3.50
CA TYR A 146 7.16 8.88 -3.95
C TYR A 146 6.18 8.27 -2.94
N VAL A 147 6.58 8.17 -1.66
CA VAL A 147 5.71 7.66 -0.61
C VAL A 147 4.49 8.56 -0.39
N ALA A 148 4.62 9.87 -0.57
CA ALA A 148 3.46 10.76 -0.47
C ALA A 148 2.39 10.47 -1.53
N PHE A 149 2.80 10.20 -2.78
CA PHE A 149 1.89 9.73 -3.82
C PHE A 149 1.28 8.36 -3.47
N SER A 150 2.01 7.44 -2.84
CA SER A 150 1.44 6.15 -2.45
C SER A 150 0.46 6.23 -1.27
N VAL A 151 0.60 7.24 -0.40
CA VAL A 151 -0.23 7.37 0.81
C VAL A 151 -1.55 8.11 0.54
N VAL A 152 -1.53 9.09 -0.37
CA VAL A 152 -2.69 9.97 -0.59
C VAL A 152 -3.88 9.26 -1.21
N CYS A 153 -3.66 8.25 -2.05
CA CYS A 153 -4.73 7.55 -2.75
C CYS A 153 -5.65 6.74 -1.84
N ASP A 154 -5.23 6.47 -0.60
CA ASP A 154 -6.09 5.87 0.41
C ASP A 154 -7.18 6.84 0.91
N ASP A 155 -6.83 8.14 1.02
CA ASP A 155 -7.69 9.17 1.62
C ASP A 155 -8.46 9.95 0.54
N LEU A 156 -7.87 10.13 -0.65
CA LEU A 156 -8.47 10.83 -1.80
C LEU A 156 -8.57 9.87 -2.99
N CYS A 157 -9.77 9.70 -3.54
CA CYS A 157 -9.97 8.83 -4.71
C CYS A 157 -9.47 9.49 -6.00
N ILE A 158 -8.22 9.23 -6.38
CA ILE A 158 -7.62 9.82 -7.58
C ILE A 158 -7.76 8.85 -8.77
N PRO A 159 -8.35 9.29 -9.89
CA PRO A 159 -8.43 8.46 -11.10
C PRO A 159 -7.03 8.02 -11.59
N PRO A 160 -6.83 6.74 -11.98
CA PRO A 160 -5.53 6.26 -12.45
C PRO A 160 -4.97 7.02 -13.66
N LEU A 161 -5.84 7.48 -14.57
CA LEU A 161 -5.45 8.27 -15.73
C LEU A 161 -4.97 9.67 -15.33
N ASP A 162 -5.67 10.34 -14.41
CA ASP A 162 -5.27 11.66 -13.88
C ASP A 162 -3.88 11.64 -13.23
N LEU A 163 -3.48 10.50 -12.66
CA LEU A 163 -2.12 10.30 -12.13
C LEU A 163 -1.07 10.36 -13.26
N VAL A 164 -1.26 9.59 -14.33
CA VAL A 164 -0.26 9.41 -15.39
C VAL A 164 -0.25 10.55 -16.41
N HIS A 165 -1.40 11.20 -16.61
CA HIS A 165 -1.53 12.42 -17.44
C HIS A 165 -1.06 13.67 -16.68
N GLY A 166 -0.92 13.60 -15.36
CA GLY A 166 -0.43 14.70 -14.52
C GLY A 166 -1.49 15.77 -14.23
N HIS A 167 -2.77 15.40 -14.31
CA HIS A 167 -3.90 16.21 -13.86
C HIS A 167 -3.92 16.30 -12.33
N PHE A 168 -3.67 15.18 -11.64
CA PHE A 168 -3.40 15.23 -10.21
C PHE A 168 -1.97 15.71 -9.96
N ARG A 169 -1.83 16.71 -9.08
CA ARG A 169 -0.55 17.24 -8.63
C ARG A 169 -0.59 17.47 -7.13
N MET A 170 0.53 17.17 -6.49
CA MET A 170 0.76 17.35 -5.07
C MET A 170 1.87 18.38 -4.89
N TYR A 171 1.56 19.54 -4.31
CA TYR A 171 2.48 20.68 -4.23
C TYR A 171 3.13 21.00 -5.60
N ASP A 172 2.29 21.15 -6.63
CA ASP A 172 2.63 21.35 -8.05
C ASP A 172 3.43 20.24 -8.75
N ARG A 173 3.82 19.18 -8.03
CA ARG A 173 4.53 18.03 -8.59
C ARG A 173 3.55 17.02 -9.17
N SER A 174 3.83 16.54 -10.38
CA SER A 174 3.15 15.40 -10.99
C SER A 174 4.01 14.13 -10.90
N VAL A 175 3.44 12.96 -11.19
CA VAL A 175 4.23 11.71 -11.27
C VAL A 175 5.27 11.76 -12.41
N ALA A 176 5.03 12.53 -13.47
CA ALA A 176 6.04 12.76 -14.51
C ALA A 176 7.26 13.54 -13.96
N ALA A 177 7.03 14.54 -13.10
CA ALA A 177 8.11 15.25 -12.41
C ALA A 177 8.86 14.32 -11.44
N LEU A 178 8.14 13.47 -10.71
CA LEU A 178 8.73 12.44 -9.85
C LEU A 178 9.62 11.47 -10.66
N ALA A 179 9.15 10.99 -11.80
CA ALA A 179 9.92 10.11 -12.65
C ALA A 179 11.20 10.76 -13.20
N THR A 180 11.12 12.05 -13.53
CA THR A 180 12.29 12.83 -13.96
C THR A 180 13.32 12.96 -12.82
N ALA A 181 12.85 13.17 -11.59
CA ALA A 181 13.70 13.22 -10.40
C ALA A 181 14.37 11.87 -10.11
N LEU A 182 13.62 10.76 -10.18
CA LEU A 182 14.15 9.39 -10.02
C LEU A 182 15.24 9.08 -11.06
N ASP A 183 15.04 9.49 -12.32
CA ASP A 183 16.04 9.33 -13.37
C ASP A 183 17.29 10.17 -13.11
N THR A 184 17.11 11.45 -12.77
CA THR A 184 18.20 12.39 -12.45
C THR A 184 19.04 11.90 -11.26
N GLU A 185 18.41 11.29 -10.27
CA GLU A 185 19.06 10.72 -9.10
C GLU A 185 19.65 9.31 -9.35
N GLY A 186 19.57 8.79 -10.57
CA GLY A 186 20.15 7.50 -10.94
C GLY A 186 19.48 6.31 -10.25
N TRP A 187 18.14 6.28 -10.18
CA TRP A 187 17.42 5.14 -9.63
C TRP A 187 17.41 3.92 -10.57
N GLY A 188 17.56 4.12 -11.88
CA GLY A 188 17.63 3.01 -12.84
C GLY A 188 16.42 2.07 -12.75
N HIS A 189 16.68 0.76 -12.63
CA HIS A 189 15.63 -0.26 -12.53
C HIS A 189 14.73 -0.07 -11.29
N ASP A 190 15.29 0.36 -10.15
CA ASP A 190 14.50 0.64 -8.94
C ASP A 190 13.45 1.72 -9.24
N GLY A 191 13.84 2.75 -10.00
CA GLY A 191 12.96 3.84 -10.44
C GLY A 191 11.78 3.33 -11.28
N VAL A 192 12.02 2.35 -12.15
CA VAL A 192 10.96 1.72 -12.95
C VAL A 192 10.01 0.92 -12.05
N HIS A 193 10.55 0.09 -11.15
CA HIS A 193 9.72 -0.73 -10.26
C HIS A 193 8.87 0.10 -9.29
N VAL A 194 9.40 1.17 -8.71
CA VAL A 194 8.61 2.03 -7.81
C VAL A 194 7.48 2.73 -8.56
N LEU A 195 7.73 3.25 -9.77
CA LEU A 195 6.71 3.92 -10.59
C LEU A 195 5.63 2.94 -11.07
N LEU A 196 6.01 1.76 -11.55
CA LEU A 196 5.02 0.75 -11.96
C LEU A 196 4.23 0.21 -10.76
N SER A 197 4.84 0.09 -9.58
CA SER A 197 4.12 -0.29 -8.36
C SER A 197 3.12 0.78 -7.94
N LEU A 198 3.44 2.06 -8.11
CA LEU A 198 2.53 3.19 -7.86
C LEU A 198 1.34 3.16 -8.83
N VAL A 199 1.58 2.95 -10.12
CA VAL A 199 0.50 2.85 -11.12
C VAL A 199 -0.41 1.65 -10.82
N ARG A 200 0.18 0.49 -10.51
CA ARG A 200 -0.56 -0.69 -10.06
C ARG A 200 -1.40 -0.38 -8.83
N GLN A 201 -0.82 0.28 -7.82
CA GLN A 201 -1.54 0.67 -6.61
C GLN A 201 -2.78 1.52 -6.93
N TYR A 202 -2.63 2.56 -7.74
CA TYR A 202 -3.74 3.45 -8.08
C TYR A 202 -4.86 2.72 -8.83
N ILE A 203 -4.53 1.81 -9.76
CA ILE A 203 -5.53 0.97 -10.44
C ILE A 203 -6.27 0.11 -9.40
N LEU A 204 -5.55 -0.62 -8.55
CA LEU A 204 -6.16 -1.54 -7.60
C LEU A 204 -6.98 -0.80 -6.53
N GLN A 205 -6.44 0.27 -5.94
CA GLN A 205 -7.14 1.10 -4.96
C GLN A 205 -8.39 1.76 -5.54
N TYR A 206 -8.37 2.14 -6.81
CA TYR A 206 -9.57 2.67 -7.46
C TYR A 206 -10.62 1.57 -7.64
N VAL A 207 -10.21 0.35 -8.01
CA VAL A 207 -11.09 -0.82 -8.10
C VAL A 207 -11.69 -1.17 -6.72
N GLU A 208 -10.91 -1.17 -5.64
CA GLU A 208 -11.41 -1.41 -4.27
C GLU A 208 -12.50 -0.40 -3.86
N LYS A 209 -12.40 0.84 -4.36
CA LYS A 209 -13.38 1.91 -4.12
C LYS A 209 -14.63 1.80 -4.99
N LEU A 210 -14.51 1.18 -6.17
CA LEU A 210 -15.63 0.98 -7.08
C LEU A 210 -16.52 -0.21 -6.66
N THR A 211 -15.91 -1.34 -6.29
CA THR A 211 -16.62 -2.60 -6.08
C THR A 211 -16.01 -3.42 -4.94
N SER A 212 -16.85 -4.13 -4.19
CA SER A 212 -16.41 -5.08 -3.16
C SER A 212 -16.02 -6.44 -3.73
N GLU A 213 -16.32 -6.73 -4.99
CA GLU A 213 -16.24 -8.07 -5.58
C GLU A 213 -14.86 -8.72 -5.42
N VAL A 214 -13.78 -7.96 -5.61
CA VAL A 214 -12.41 -8.47 -5.43
C VAL A 214 -12.18 -8.92 -3.99
N HIS A 215 -12.61 -8.11 -3.02
CA HIS A 215 -12.49 -8.47 -1.61
C HIS A 215 -13.41 -9.63 -1.22
N ASP A 216 -14.60 -9.71 -1.79
CA ASP A 216 -15.53 -10.80 -1.55
C ASP A 216 -14.92 -12.13 -2.01
N GLN A 217 -14.32 -12.17 -3.20
CA GLN A 217 -13.60 -13.35 -3.71
C GLN A 217 -12.38 -13.70 -2.84
N LEU A 218 -11.58 -12.70 -2.44
CA LEU A 218 -10.42 -12.89 -1.56
C LEU A 218 -10.80 -13.41 -0.16
N ASN A 219 -12.01 -13.09 0.31
CA ASN A 219 -12.53 -13.56 1.60
C ASN A 219 -13.13 -14.97 1.51
N LEU A 220 -13.61 -15.38 0.33
CA LEU A 220 -14.09 -16.73 0.05
C LEU A 220 -12.96 -17.74 -0.22
N GLY A 221 -11.77 -17.27 -0.56
CA GLY A 221 -10.58 -18.10 -0.76
C GLY A 221 -10.25 -18.98 0.44
N ARG A 222 -9.79 -20.21 0.18
CA ARG A 222 -9.44 -21.19 1.23
C ARG A 222 -8.18 -20.82 2.00
N ASN A 223 -7.27 -20.08 1.37
CA ASN A 223 -6.06 -19.57 1.98
C ASN A 223 -6.05 -18.03 1.96
N ILE A 224 -5.11 -17.44 2.69
CA ILE A 224 -4.99 -15.97 2.80
C ILE A 224 -3.90 -15.39 1.90
N TRP A 225 -3.12 -16.21 1.19
CA TRP A 225 -1.95 -15.79 0.44
C TRP A 225 -2.30 -14.80 -0.66
N ASP A 226 -3.35 -15.10 -1.44
CA ASP A 226 -3.90 -14.19 -2.44
C ASP A 226 -4.26 -12.83 -1.83
N ALA A 227 -4.99 -12.84 -0.70
CA ALA A 227 -5.37 -11.60 -0.01
C ALA A 227 -4.14 -10.80 0.47
N LEU A 228 -3.09 -11.47 0.95
CA LEU A 228 -1.85 -10.83 1.40
C LEU A 228 -1.06 -10.20 0.26
N VAL A 229 -0.94 -10.90 -0.87
CA VAL A 229 -0.25 -10.38 -2.05
C VAL A 229 -1.03 -9.22 -2.65
N TYR A 230 -2.36 -9.33 -2.75
CA TYR A 230 -3.21 -8.22 -3.17
C TYR A 230 -3.05 -6.99 -2.25
N ARG A 231 -3.10 -7.20 -0.94
CA ARG A 231 -2.91 -6.15 0.07
C ARG A 231 -1.54 -5.47 -0.03
N THR A 232 -0.49 -6.23 -0.32
CA THR A 232 0.88 -5.72 -0.58
C THR A 232 0.88 -4.74 -1.77
N HIS A 233 0.12 -5.05 -2.82
CA HIS A 233 -0.01 -4.18 -3.99
C HIS A 233 -0.88 -2.95 -3.73
N THR A 234 -1.99 -3.07 -2.99
CA THR A 234 -2.88 -1.92 -2.69
C THR A 234 -2.29 -0.99 -1.62
N ALA A 235 -1.43 -1.50 -0.75
CA ALA A 235 -0.61 -0.71 0.18
C ALA A 235 0.68 -0.16 -0.44
N ASN A 236 1.09 -0.69 -1.60
CA ASN A 236 2.37 -0.41 -2.26
C ASN A 236 3.60 -0.59 -1.34
N THR A 237 3.58 -1.60 -0.46
CA THR A 237 4.71 -1.87 0.43
C THR A 237 5.95 -2.32 -0.35
N PHE A 238 5.79 -2.95 -1.52
CA PHE A 238 6.90 -3.31 -2.42
C PHE A 238 7.68 -2.10 -2.95
N GLY A 239 6.98 -1.07 -3.44
CA GLY A 239 7.64 0.14 -3.88
C GLY A 239 8.26 0.91 -2.71
N ALA A 240 7.57 0.94 -1.57
CA ALA A 240 8.05 1.60 -0.36
C ALA A 240 9.32 0.94 0.22
N VAL A 241 9.43 -0.40 0.20
CA VAL A 241 10.64 -1.08 0.68
C VAL A 241 11.85 -0.79 -0.22
N ILE A 242 11.66 -0.61 -1.54
CA ILE A 242 12.75 -0.21 -2.45
C ILE A 242 13.28 1.18 -2.06
N ALA A 243 12.38 2.12 -1.75
CA ALA A 243 12.76 3.45 -1.28
C ALA A 243 13.57 3.38 0.04
N VAL A 244 13.12 2.55 0.99
CA VAL A 244 13.84 2.32 2.27
C VAL A 244 15.20 1.65 2.05
N ALA A 245 15.27 0.65 1.17
CA ALA A 245 16.51 -0.05 0.83
C ALA A 245 17.56 0.92 0.27
N ARG A 246 17.13 1.82 -0.62
CA ARG A 246 17.97 2.84 -1.23
C ARG A 246 18.44 3.90 -0.24
N LEU A 247 17.53 4.43 0.59
CA LEU A 247 17.87 5.38 1.65
C LEU A 247 18.85 4.79 2.67
N SER A 248 18.66 3.52 3.01
CA SER A 248 19.50 2.79 3.96
C SER A 248 20.77 2.20 3.34
N LYS A 249 21.00 2.41 2.04
CA LYS A 249 22.15 1.92 1.27
C LYS A 249 22.40 0.42 1.52
N THR A 250 21.35 -0.38 1.48
CA THR A 250 21.41 -1.83 1.79
C THR A 250 22.32 -2.63 0.86
N GLY A 251 22.66 -2.07 -0.30
CA GLY A 251 23.27 -2.78 -1.40
C GLY A 251 22.24 -3.58 -2.20
N PRO A 252 22.68 -4.47 -3.10
CA PRO A 252 21.79 -5.30 -3.90
C PRO A 252 20.85 -6.12 -3.02
N ALA A 253 19.55 -6.03 -3.30
CA ALA A 253 18.51 -6.81 -2.65
C ALA A 253 17.90 -7.79 -3.64
N THR A 254 17.61 -9.01 -3.18
CA THR A 254 16.89 -9.98 -4.00
C THR A 254 15.40 -9.65 -4.03
N GLN A 255 14.71 -10.06 -5.09
CA GLN A 255 13.25 -9.92 -5.16
C GLN A 255 12.55 -10.61 -3.99
N THR A 256 13.03 -11.79 -3.56
CA THR A 256 12.49 -12.50 -2.40
C THR A 256 12.62 -11.69 -1.12
N TRP A 257 13.77 -11.05 -0.86
CA TRP A 257 13.92 -10.20 0.32
C TRP A 257 12.96 -9.01 0.31
N LEU A 258 12.82 -8.35 -0.84
CA LEU A 258 11.92 -7.20 -0.97
C LEU A 258 10.45 -7.63 -0.78
N MET A 259 10.01 -8.70 -1.45
CA MET A 259 8.64 -9.20 -1.34
C MET A 259 8.32 -9.74 0.05
N ASP A 260 9.16 -10.59 0.64
CA ASP A 260 8.93 -11.13 1.99
C ASP A 260 8.87 -10.00 3.02
N SER A 261 9.73 -8.97 2.89
CA SER A 261 9.69 -7.79 3.79
C SER A 261 8.42 -6.98 3.61
N SER A 262 7.97 -6.81 2.37
CA SER A 262 6.75 -6.07 2.01
C SER A 262 5.48 -6.75 2.53
N ILE A 263 5.43 -8.07 2.44
CA ILE A 263 4.32 -8.88 2.95
C ILE A 263 4.34 -8.89 4.48
N CYS A 264 5.52 -9.03 5.11
CA CYS A 264 5.65 -8.91 6.57
C CYS A 264 5.13 -7.56 7.07
N ASP A 265 5.48 -6.47 6.38
CA ASP A 265 5.02 -5.13 6.74
C ASP A 265 3.49 -5.00 6.65
N ALA A 266 2.91 -5.43 5.53
CA ALA A 266 1.46 -5.45 5.35
C ALA A 266 0.75 -6.28 6.45
N ILE A 267 1.27 -7.47 6.77
CA ILE A 267 0.72 -8.32 7.83
C ILE A 267 0.84 -7.64 9.19
N SER A 268 2.02 -7.14 9.57
CA SER A 268 2.24 -6.56 10.89
C SER A 268 1.35 -5.34 11.13
N MET A 269 1.18 -4.49 10.11
CA MET A 269 0.24 -3.38 10.14
C MET A 269 -1.21 -3.85 10.29
N ASP A 270 -1.63 -4.83 9.50
CA ASP A 270 -3.00 -5.32 9.49
C ASP A 270 -3.36 -6.00 10.83
N LEU A 271 -2.45 -6.80 11.40
CA LEU A 271 -2.62 -7.37 12.74
C LEU A 271 -2.77 -6.27 13.80
N CYS A 272 -1.94 -5.22 13.76
CA CYS A 272 -2.06 -4.10 14.70
C CYS A 272 -3.34 -3.29 14.53
N LYS A 273 -3.76 -3.03 13.29
CA LYS A 273 -5.04 -2.36 13.03
C LYS A 273 -6.20 -3.17 13.58
N SER A 274 -6.14 -4.51 13.47
CA SER A 274 -7.11 -5.43 14.06
C SER A 274 -7.12 -5.36 15.59
N ALA A 275 -5.94 -5.37 16.21
CA ALA A 275 -5.82 -5.34 17.67
C ALA A 275 -6.22 -3.99 18.30
N LEU A 276 -6.11 -2.89 17.52
CA LEU A 276 -6.48 -1.54 17.95
C LEU A 276 -7.87 -1.11 17.46
N ASP A 277 -8.66 -2.04 16.93
CA ASP A 277 -10.03 -1.81 16.43
C ASP A 277 -10.15 -0.78 15.30
N VAL A 278 -9.04 -0.49 14.60
CA VAL A 278 -9.02 0.45 13.46
C VAL A 278 -9.94 -0.06 12.34
N TYR A 279 -9.94 -1.36 12.08
CA TYR A 279 -10.75 -1.96 11.03
C TYR A 279 -12.25 -1.87 11.26
N GLN A 280 -12.72 -1.60 12.48
CA GLN A 280 -14.14 -1.39 12.74
C GLN A 280 -14.71 -0.21 11.95
N HIS A 281 -13.83 0.69 11.48
CA HIS A 281 -14.19 1.85 10.67
C HIS A 281 -13.83 1.68 9.19
N ASP A 282 -13.30 0.54 8.76
CA ASP A 282 -12.90 0.28 7.37
C ASP A 282 -13.97 -0.56 6.63
N HIS A 283 -14.06 -0.36 5.32
CA HIS A 283 -14.95 -1.12 4.45
C HIS A 283 -14.45 -2.56 4.27
N HIS A 284 -13.14 -2.72 4.10
CA HIS A 284 -12.48 -4.01 4.03
C HIS A 284 -11.76 -4.34 5.34
N ARG A 285 -11.89 -5.59 5.80
CA ARG A 285 -11.37 -6.07 7.08
C ARG A 285 -10.64 -7.41 6.90
N PRO A 286 -9.38 -7.40 6.46
CA PRO A 286 -8.67 -8.62 6.07
C PRO A 286 -8.52 -9.64 7.21
N THR A 287 -8.44 -9.17 8.46
CA THR A 287 -8.23 -9.98 9.67
C THR A 287 -9.41 -9.98 10.66
N ALA A 288 -10.49 -9.24 10.37
CA ALA A 288 -11.65 -9.08 11.26
C ALA A 288 -12.97 -9.53 10.60
N HIS A 289 -12.92 -10.64 9.84
CA HIS A 289 -14.05 -11.20 9.10
C HIS A 289 -14.95 -12.07 10.00
N ARG A 290 -16.25 -11.74 10.10
CA ARG A 290 -17.21 -12.29 11.10
C ARG A 290 -17.21 -13.82 11.27
N THR A 291 -17.03 -14.59 10.20
CA THR A 291 -17.13 -16.07 10.24
C THR A 291 -15.80 -16.81 10.26
N SER A 292 -14.69 -16.15 9.94
CA SER A 292 -13.38 -16.79 9.73
C SER A 292 -12.21 -16.05 10.41
N GLU A 293 -12.50 -15.01 11.18
CA GLU A 293 -11.54 -14.13 11.85
C GLU A 293 -10.44 -14.89 12.60
N ARG A 294 -10.80 -15.86 13.45
CA ARG A 294 -9.80 -16.63 14.21
C ARG A 294 -8.84 -17.37 13.28
N HIS A 295 -9.36 -18.09 12.28
CA HIS A 295 -8.53 -18.85 11.34
C HIS A 295 -7.63 -17.93 10.51
N ARG A 296 -8.19 -16.81 10.00
CA ARG A 296 -7.43 -15.83 9.21
C ARG A 296 -6.34 -15.17 10.04
N ARG A 297 -6.62 -14.78 11.29
CA ARG A 297 -5.59 -14.22 12.19
C ARG A 297 -4.46 -15.21 12.45
N THR A 298 -4.76 -16.47 12.78
CA THR A 298 -3.74 -17.52 12.94
C THR A 298 -2.91 -17.71 11.66
N ALA A 299 -3.55 -17.71 10.49
CA ALA A 299 -2.84 -17.82 9.23
C ALA A 299 -1.93 -16.60 8.95
N TYR A 300 -2.40 -15.36 9.20
CA TYR A 300 -1.60 -14.14 9.07
C TYR A 300 -0.37 -14.20 9.96
N HIS A 301 -0.54 -14.58 11.23
CA HIS A 301 0.58 -14.78 12.17
C HIS A 301 1.57 -15.81 11.64
N SER A 302 1.06 -16.95 11.20
CA SER A 302 1.91 -18.06 10.79
C SER A 302 2.75 -17.71 9.57
N ILE A 303 2.15 -17.07 8.57
CA ILE A 303 2.88 -16.58 7.40
C ILE A 303 3.88 -15.51 7.81
N TYR A 304 3.51 -14.51 8.62
CA TYR A 304 4.45 -13.50 9.08
C TYR A 304 5.67 -14.12 9.78
N LEU A 305 5.46 -15.08 10.69
CA LEU A 305 6.51 -15.74 11.44
C LEU A 305 7.41 -16.59 10.53
N ASP A 306 6.84 -17.23 9.51
CA ASP A 306 7.59 -17.92 8.47
C ASP A 306 8.49 -16.97 7.68
N LEU A 307 7.90 -15.91 7.14
CA LEU A 307 8.61 -14.94 6.31
C LEU A 307 9.70 -14.20 7.07
N ILE A 308 9.43 -13.75 8.30
CA ILE A 308 10.41 -12.96 9.07
C ILE A 308 11.59 -13.80 9.58
N ASP A 309 11.37 -15.08 9.91
CA ASP A 309 12.46 -16.00 10.25
C ASP A 309 13.29 -16.35 9.01
N ASP A 310 12.65 -16.53 7.84
CA ASP A 310 13.34 -16.77 6.57
C ASP A 310 14.17 -15.54 6.11
N LEU A 311 13.65 -14.32 6.30
CA LEU A 311 14.40 -13.07 6.04
C LEU A 311 15.67 -12.99 6.90
N VAL A 312 15.55 -13.29 8.20
CA VAL A 312 16.70 -13.27 9.11
C VAL A 312 17.72 -14.36 8.74
N SER A 313 17.25 -15.59 8.55
CA SER A 313 18.10 -16.75 8.29
C SER A 313 18.76 -16.71 6.91
N SER A 314 18.17 -16.03 5.93
CA SER A 314 18.78 -15.81 4.62
C SER A 314 19.81 -14.69 4.58
N GLY A 315 20.04 -13.99 5.70
CA GLY A 315 21.01 -12.90 5.77
C GLY A 315 20.52 -11.61 5.09
N ALA A 316 19.21 -11.37 5.06
CA ALA A 316 18.68 -10.09 4.58
C ALA A 316 19.29 -8.91 5.39
N PRO A 317 19.60 -7.78 4.74
CA PRO A 317 20.04 -6.57 5.42
C PRO A 317 19.07 -6.12 6.51
N GLU A 318 19.60 -5.61 7.62
CA GLU A 318 18.81 -5.16 8.76
C GLU A 318 17.67 -4.18 8.39
N PRO A 319 17.85 -3.20 7.49
CA PRO A 319 16.75 -2.29 7.12
C PRO A 319 15.55 -2.99 6.47
N LEU A 320 15.75 -4.10 5.75
CA LEU A 320 14.66 -4.89 5.17
C LEU A 320 13.94 -5.72 6.25
N VAL A 321 14.70 -6.28 7.20
CA VAL A 321 14.16 -7.00 8.35
C VAL A 321 13.38 -6.05 9.28
N HIS A 322 13.90 -4.84 9.51
CA HIS A 322 13.19 -3.77 10.22
C HIS A 322 11.92 -3.39 9.48
N PHE A 323 11.98 -3.22 8.16
CA PHE A 323 10.81 -2.92 7.34
C PHE A 323 9.66 -3.88 7.58
N GLY A 324 9.92 -5.19 7.56
CA GLY A 324 8.91 -6.21 7.82
C GLY A 324 8.32 -6.18 9.24
N ARG A 325 9.00 -5.61 10.23
CA ARG A 325 8.59 -5.60 11.65
C ARG A 325 7.97 -4.29 12.09
N ALA A 326 8.32 -3.20 11.42
CA ALA A 326 8.09 -1.85 11.91
C ALA A 326 6.60 -1.48 11.94
N GLY A 327 5.74 -2.18 11.20
CA GLY A 327 4.28 -2.06 11.29
C GLY A 327 3.75 -2.25 12.71
N PHE A 328 4.35 -3.13 13.52
CA PHE A 328 3.94 -3.33 14.92
C PHE A 328 4.14 -2.09 15.79
N LEU A 329 5.17 -1.29 15.51
CA LEU A 329 5.42 -0.03 16.20
C LEU A 329 4.60 1.10 15.58
N TYR A 330 4.62 1.19 14.25
CA TYR A 330 4.04 2.28 13.49
C TYR A 330 2.57 2.50 13.79
N VAL A 331 1.76 1.44 13.79
CA VAL A 331 0.30 1.59 13.95
C VAL A 331 -0.06 2.19 15.31
N GLN A 332 0.77 1.96 16.34
CA GLN A 332 0.58 2.52 17.67
C GLN A 332 0.94 4.01 17.73
N LEU A 333 1.98 4.42 17.00
CA LEU A 333 2.51 5.79 17.03
C LEU A 333 1.80 6.74 16.05
N GLN A 334 1.28 6.23 14.95
CA GLN A 334 0.83 7.06 13.83
C GLN A 334 -0.50 7.78 14.13
N GLU A 335 -0.52 9.09 13.93
CA GLU A 335 -1.72 9.91 14.15
C GLU A 335 -2.88 9.44 13.26
N ARG A 336 -2.60 9.07 12.00
CA ARG A 336 -3.60 8.58 11.04
C ARG A 336 -4.54 7.50 11.58
N TYR A 337 -4.01 6.51 12.32
CA TYR A 337 -4.82 5.40 12.82
C TYR A 337 -5.58 5.77 14.09
N GLN A 338 -5.04 6.67 14.90
CA GLN A 338 -5.78 7.27 16.01
C GLN A 338 -6.95 8.12 15.50
N GLU A 339 -6.73 8.92 14.45
CA GLU A 339 -7.78 9.67 13.76
C GLU A 339 -8.85 8.75 13.18
N ARG A 340 -8.45 7.60 12.61
CA ARG A 340 -9.40 6.61 12.05
C ARG A 340 -10.26 5.98 13.14
N ARG A 341 -9.66 5.62 14.28
CA ARG A 341 -10.35 5.06 15.44
C ARG A 341 -11.31 6.06 16.10
N THR A 342 -10.96 7.34 16.09
CA THR A 342 -11.77 8.39 16.74
C THR A 342 -12.74 9.10 15.78
N GLY A 343 -12.60 8.86 14.47
CA GLY A 343 -13.37 9.53 13.43
C GLY A 343 -13.09 11.03 13.31
N ARG A 344 -11.94 11.52 13.81
CA ARG A 344 -11.63 12.96 13.89
C ARG A 344 -10.19 13.24 13.45
N ARG A 345 -9.98 14.31 12.69
CA ARG A 345 -8.63 14.80 12.35
C ARG A 345 -7.93 15.39 13.57
N MET A 346 -6.66 15.07 13.73
CA MET A 346 -5.79 15.72 14.72
C MET A 346 -5.20 16.97 14.09
N ALA A 347 -5.29 18.11 14.78
CA ALA A 347 -4.76 19.38 14.27
C ALA A 347 -3.25 19.28 13.97
N LEU A 348 -2.84 19.83 12.83
CA LEU A 348 -1.44 19.88 12.44
C LEU A 348 -0.68 20.87 13.34
N ARG A 349 0.33 20.36 14.05
CA ARG A 349 1.19 21.18 14.91
C ARG A 349 2.08 22.07 14.05
N GLN A 350 2.44 23.25 14.57
CA GLN A 350 3.30 24.20 13.85
C GLN A 350 4.62 23.58 13.39
N SER A 351 5.23 22.72 14.22
CA SER A 351 6.45 22.00 13.88
C SER A 351 6.30 21.06 12.68
N ILE A 352 5.12 20.48 12.48
CA ILE A 352 4.81 19.63 11.32
C ILE A 352 4.58 20.52 10.10
N LEU A 353 3.83 21.61 10.22
CA LEU A 353 3.61 22.57 9.14
C LEU A 353 4.93 23.14 8.60
N SER A 354 5.85 23.53 9.48
CA SER A 354 7.20 23.98 9.08
C SER A 354 7.99 22.90 8.35
N ARG A 355 7.87 21.63 8.77
CA ARG A 355 8.52 20.50 8.07
C ARG A 355 7.89 20.24 6.70
N LEU A 356 6.57 20.33 6.60
CA LEU A 356 5.86 20.16 5.33
C LEU A 356 6.30 21.21 4.31
N HIS A 357 6.32 22.48 4.73
CA HIS A 357 6.83 23.59 3.93
C HIS A 357 8.27 23.35 3.46
N HIS A 358 9.16 22.94 4.36
CA HIS A 358 10.55 22.65 4.00
C HIS A 358 10.72 21.47 3.02
N LEU A 359 9.91 20.41 3.16
CA LEU A 359 10.09 19.16 2.42
C LEU A 359 9.29 19.08 1.12
N PHE A 360 8.13 19.73 1.06
CA PHE A 360 7.21 19.71 -0.09
C PHE A 360 7.14 21.06 -0.81
N GLY A 361 7.46 22.16 -0.13
CA GLY A 361 7.45 23.52 -0.66
C GLY A 361 6.22 24.34 -0.26
N ASP A 362 6.06 25.48 -0.94
CA ASP A 362 5.12 26.55 -0.56
C ASP A 362 3.90 26.61 -1.47
N ALA A 363 3.91 25.80 -2.53
CA ALA A 363 2.80 25.65 -3.43
C ALA A 363 1.55 25.18 -2.68
N ASN A 364 0.39 25.47 -3.26
CA ASN A 364 -0.85 24.89 -2.75
C ASN A 364 -0.75 23.35 -2.76
N PRO A 365 -1.28 22.66 -1.73
CA PRO A 365 -1.18 21.20 -1.65
C PRO A 365 -1.77 20.49 -2.87
N THR A 366 -2.82 21.06 -3.48
CA THR A 366 -3.49 20.59 -4.69
C THR A 366 -3.73 21.74 -5.68
N THR A 367 -4.11 21.39 -6.91
CA THR A 367 -4.51 22.37 -7.94
C THR A 367 -5.97 22.81 -7.78
N SER A 368 -6.34 23.96 -8.36
CA SER A 368 -7.74 24.41 -8.41
C SER A 368 -8.66 23.37 -9.07
N HIS A 369 -8.17 22.68 -10.11
CA HIS A 369 -8.92 21.61 -10.77
C HIS A 369 -9.30 20.48 -9.80
N THR A 370 -8.34 20.02 -8.99
CA THR A 370 -8.58 19.00 -7.97
C THR A 370 -9.56 19.48 -6.90
N GLU A 371 -9.47 20.74 -6.47
CA GLU A 371 -10.42 21.33 -5.51
C GLU A 371 -11.83 21.44 -6.07
N ASP A 372 -11.98 21.89 -7.32
CA ASP A 372 -13.27 21.99 -7.99
C ASP A 372 -13.92 20.61 -8.15
N ALA A 373 -13.14 19.60 -8.55
CA ALA A 373 -13.62 18.23 -8.67
C ALA A 373 -14.01 17.63 -7.32
N PHE A 374 -13.22 17.87 -6.26
CA PHE A 374 -13.53 17.44 -4.90
C PHE A 374 -14.84 18.05 -4.40
N ARG A 375 -15.05 19.36 -4.59
CA ARG A 375 -16.29 20.04 -4.23
C ARG A 375 -17.49 19.46 -4.99
N ALA A 376 -17.36 19.27 -6.30
CA ALA A 376 -18.42 18.68 -7.11
C ALA A 376 -18.78 17.25 -6.66
N ALA A 377 -17.80 16.49 -6.19
CA ALA A 377 -18.00 15.14 -5.66
C ALA A 377 -18.71 15.13 -4.30
N GLN A 378 -18.50 16.14 -3.44
CA GLN A 378 -19.21 16.26 -2.15
C GLN A 378 -20.73 16.46 -2.32
N ASP A 379 -21.15 17.08 -3.42
CA ASP A 379 -22.56 17.31 -3.73
C ASP A 379 -23.24 16.06 -4.34
N THR A 380 -22.48 15.00 -4.62
CA THR A 380 -22.97 13.77 -5.23
C THR A 380 -22.99 12.63 -4.20
N PRO A 381 -24.15 12.02 -3.88
CA PRO A 381 -24.20 10.87 -2.99
C PRO A 381 -23.32 9.73 -3.52
N LEU A 382 -22.41 9.24 -2.69
CA LEU A 382 -21.68 8.01 -2.97
C LEU A 382 -22.69 6.86 -3.16
N PRO A 383 -22.42 5.88 -4.05
CA PRO A 383 -23.19 4.65 -4.07
C PRO A 383 -23.20 4.09 -2.65
N ALA A 384 -24.38 3.73 -2.15
CA ALA A 384 -24.48 2.93 -0.95
C ALA A 384 -23.71 1.63 -1.21
N HIS A 385 -22.47 1.52 -0.75
CA HIS A 385 -21.91 0.22 -0.45
C HIS A 385 -22.90 -0.38 0.51
N THR A 386 -23.58 -1.46 0.08
CA THR A 386 -24.56 -2.19 0.88
C THR A 386 -24.09 -2.18 2.31
N GLU A 387 -24.75 -1.37 3.14
CA GLU A 387 -24.52 -1.36 4.57
C GLU A 387 -24.70 -2.81 4.98
N PHE A 388 -23.62 -3.47 5.39
CA PHE A 388 -23.77 -4.66 6.20
C PHE A 388 -24.44 -4.14 7.47
N SER A 389 -25.77 -4.20 7.48
CA SER A 389 -26.61 -3.87 8.62
C SER A 389 -25.96 -4.52 9.83
N SER A 390 -25.62 -3.70 10.80
CA SER A 390 -25.23 -4.13 12.13
C SER A 390 -26.43 -4.84 12.77
N GLY A 391 -26.53 -6.14 12.49
CA GLY A 391 -27.18 -7.15 13.31
C GLY A 391 -26.12 -7.91 14.09
#